data_AF-A0A316PKK7-F1
#
_entry.id   AF-A0A316PKK7-F1
#
_cell.length_a   1.000
_cell.length_b   1.000
_cell.length_c   1.000
_cell.angle_alpha   90.00
_cell.angle_beta   90.00
_cell.angle_gamma   90.00
#
_symmetry.space_group_name_H-M   'P 1'
#
loop_
_entity.id
_entity.type
_entity.pdbx_description
1 polymer ?
#
loop_
_entity_poly.entity_id
_entity_poly.type
_entity_poly.pdbx_seq_one_letter_code
_entity_poly.pdbx_strand_id
1 'polypeptide(L)'
;MNLPRLEKETIINYNEAEATANIYTHNGALIRKLEALAGQRPEEAKRGRSFPDGGREYVIPKRWVKVNAGPILTEEERERRRERAKATRKAQLARNSG
;
A
#
# COMPACT_ATOMS: atom_id res chain seq x y z
N MET A 1 -21.23 0.40 -1.95
CA MET A 1 -21.09 0.47 -3.43
C MET A 1 -19.68 0.07 -3.81
N ASN A 2 -19.50 -0.72 -4.88
CA ASN A 2 -18.17 -1.07 -5.38
C ASN A 2 -17.79 -0.02 -6.45
N LEU A 3 -16.93 0.94 -6.09
CA LEU A 3 -16.44 1.95 -7.04
C LEU A 3 -15.80 1.26 -8.25
N PRO A 4 -16.07 1.72 -9.49
CA PRO A 4 -15.34 1.27 -10.67
C PRO A 4 -13.84 1.50 -10.51
N ARG A 5 -13.02 0.74 -11.24
CA ARG A 5 -11.55 0.79 -11.08
C ARG A 5 -10.98 2.19 -11.31
N LEU A 6 -11.60 2.96 -12.21
CA LEU A 6 -11.20 4.32 -12.53
C LEU A 6 -11.34 5.25 -11.31
N GLU A 7 -12.43 5.12 -10.55
CA GLU A 7 -12.71 5.91 -9.35
C GLU A 7 -11.86 5.48 -8.14
N LYS A 8 -11.11 4.37 -8.24
CA LYS A 8 -10.19 3.91 -7.19
C LYS A 8 -8.81 4.55 -7.31
N GLU A 9 -8.79 5.86 -7.46
CA GLU A 9 -7.56 6.61 -7.66
C GLU A 9 -6.70 6.69 -6.40
N THR A 10 -5.45 7.11 -6.61
CA THR A 10 -4.51 7.45 -5.54
C THR A 10 -3.75 8.68 -5.97
N ILE A 11 -3.85 9.72 -5.16
CA ILE A 11 -3.17 11.00 -5.37
C ILE A 11 -2.14 11.14 -4.26
N ILE A 12 -0.89 11.41 -4.64
CA ILE A 12 0.20 11.66 -3.69
C ILE A 12 0.67 13.10 -3.90
N ASN A 13 0.42 13.97 -2.93
CA ASN A 13 1.02 15.29 -2.88
C ASN A 13 2.45 15.19 -2.30
N TYR A 14 3.41 15.73 -3.04
CA TYR A 14 4.83 15.70 -2.74
C TYR A 14 5.45 17.08 -3.06
N ASN A 15 5.04 18.12 -2.34
CA ASN A 15 5.56 19.49 -2.54
C ASN A 15 6.98 19.65 -1.98
N GLU A 16 7.87 20.45 -2.57
CA GLU A 16 9.29 20.55 -2.11
C GLU A 16 9.49 21.13 -0.70
N ALA A 17 8.50 21.79 -0.11
CA ALA A 17 8.65 22.47 1.19
C ALA A 17 8.56 21.51 2.39
N GLU A 18 7.73 20.46 2.30
CA GLU A 18 7.44 19.58 3.43
C GLU A 18 8.29 18.30 3.41
N ALA A 19 8.62 17.74 4.58
CA ALA A 19 9.31 16.45 4.68
C ALA A 19 8.36 15.23 4.52
N THR A 20 7.06 15.48 4.49
CA THR A 20 5.99 14.48 4.40
C THR A 20 5.27 14.53 3.08
N ALA A 21 4.67 13.40 2.69
CA ALA A 21 3.75 13.30 1.57
C ALA A 21 2.33 13.12 2.11
N ASN A 22 1.35 13.76 1.47
CA ASN A 22 -0.06 13.51 1.73
C ASN A 22 -0.61 12.55 0.66
N ILE A 23 -1.24 11.47 1.09
CA ILE A 23 -1.78 10.43 0.23
C ILE A 23 -3.29 10.41 0.39
N TYR A 24 -4.01 10.72 -0.67
CA TYR A 24 -5.43 10.40 -0.82
C TYR A 24 -5.57 9.10 -1.61
N THR A 25 -6.40 8.15 -1.16
CA THR A 25 -6.57 6.88 -1.87
C THR A 25 -7.91 6.21 -1.62
N HIS A 26 -8.46 5.60 -2.68
CA HIS A 26 -9.54 4.61 -2.63
C HIS A 26 -9.03 3.17 -2.80
N ASN A 27 -7.71 2.98 -2.93
CA ASN A 27 -7.12 1.66 -3.10
C ASN A 27 -7.14 0.89 -1.77
N GLY A 28 -8.07 -0.06 -1.65
CA GLY A 28 -8.25 -0.83 -0.41
C GLY A 28 -7.01 -1.60 0.07
N ALA A 29 -6.11 -2.02 -0.82
CA ALA A 29 -4.87 -2.67 -0.40
C ALA A 29 -3.88 -1.66 0.18
N LEU A 30 -3.79 -0.47 -0.42
CA LEU A 30 -2.96 0.62 0.10
C LEU A 30 -3.51 1.16 1.43
N ILE A 31 -4.84 1.32 1.56
CA ILE A 31 -5.51 1.69 2.81
C ILE A 31 -5.11 0.74 3.95
N ARG A 32 -5.27 -0.57 3.76
CA ARG A 32 -4.89 -1.55 4.80
C ARG A 32 -3.41 -1.45 5.21
N LYS A 33 -2.53 -1.21 4.24
CA LYS A 33 -1.10 -1.03 4.50
C LYS A 33 -0.83 0.25 5.31
N LEU A 34 -1.45 1.37 4.92
CA LEU A 34 -1.28 2.65 5.60
C LEU A 34 -1.91 2.65 7.00
N GLU A 35 -3.06 1.99 7.19
CA GLU A 35 -3.66 1.76 8.51
C GLU A 35 -2.75 0.97 9.43
N ALA A 36 -2.15 -0.12 8.93
CA ALA A 36 -1.21 -0.92 9.71
C ALA A 36 0.03 -0.10 10.09
N LEU A 37 0.58 0.69 9.16
CA LEU A 37 1.70 1.58 9.43
C LEU A 37 1.35 2.67 10.46
N ALA A 38 0.17 3.27 10.35
CA ALA A 38 -0.30 4.27 11.32
C ALA A 38 -0.58 3.67 12.70
N GLY A 39 -0.88 2.36 12.79
CA GLY A 39 -0.94 1.64 14.06
C GLY A 39 0.43 1.29 14.65
N GLN A 40 1.40 0.94 13.81
CA GLN A 40 2.74 0.52 14.24
C GLN A 40 3.70 1.68 14.52
N ARG A 41 3.56 2.79 13.78
CA ARG A 41 4.46 3.97 13.82
C ARG A 41 3.63 5.27 13.74
N PRO A 42 2.76 5.52 14.73
CA PRO A 42 1.82 6.65 14.70
C PRO A 42 2.49 8.04 14.65
N GLU A 43 3.74 8.15 15.10
CA GLU A 43 4.56 9.36 15.03
C GLU A 43 5.02 9.69 13.60
N GLU A 44 5.21 8.67 12.76
CA GLU A 44 5.65 8.82 11.37
C GLU A 44 4.46 8.80 10.39
N ALA A 45 3.48 7.92 10.62
CA ALA A 45 2.33 7.72 9.74
C ALA A 45 1.04 8.16 10.42
N LYS A 46 0.45 9.24 9.93
CA LYS A 46 -0.75 9.84 10.51
C LYS A 46 -1.97 9.58 9.63
N ARG A 47 -3.09 9.23 10.28
CA ARG A 47 -4.41 9.17 9.64
C ARG A 47 -4.91 10.59 9.41
N GLY A 48 -5.35 10.88 8.19
CA GLY A 48 -6.00 12.13 7.82
C GLY A 48 -7.51 11.99 7.80
N ARG A 49 -8.15 12.67 6.85
CA ARG A 49 -9.60 12.61 6.64
C ARG A 49 -10.06 11.25 6.14
N SER A 50 -11.30 10.95 6.48
CA SER A 50 -12.03 9.78 5.98
C SER A 50 -13.26 10.28 5.25
N PHE A 51 -13.48 9.79 4.04
CA PHE A 51 -14.51 10.29 3.15
C PHE A 51 -15.69 9.31 3.12
N PRO A 52 -16.95 9.79 3.01
CA PRO A 52 -18.14 8.94 3.01
C PRO A 52 -18.17 7.90 1.87
N ASP A 53 -17.50 8.20 0.75
CA ASP A 53 -17.33 7.34 -0.42
C ASP A 53 -16.23 6.28 -0.25
N GLY A 54 -15.59 6.23 0.92
CA GLY A 54 -14.55 5.27 1.26
C GLY A 54 -13.13 5.73 0.98
N GLY A 55 -12.93 6.97 0.49
CA GLY A 55 -11.61 7.58 0.38
C GLY A 55 -10.95 7.74 1.75
N ARG A 56 -9.61 7.67 1.79
CA ARG A 56 -8.82 7.88 3.01
C ARG A 56 -7.61 8.75 2.71
N GLU A 57 -7.28 9.63 3.64
CA GLU A 57 -6.05 10.41 3.65
C GLU A 57 -5.04 9.91 4.67
N TYR A 58 -3.76 10.00 4.32
CA TYR A 58 -2.65 9.70 5.21
C TYR A 58 -1.50 10.69 4.99
N VAL A 59 -0.75 10.97 6.05
CA VAL A 59 0.49 11.73 5.99
C VAL A 59 1.63 10.82 6.39
N ILE A 60 2.63 10.65 5.52
CA ILE A 60 3.78 9.77 5.75
C ILE A 60 5.10 10.46 5.39
N PRO A 61 6.26 9.97 5.87
CA PRO A 61 7.55 10.51 5.47
C PRO A 61 7.80 10.26 3.98
N LYS A 62 8.26 11.29 3.26
CA LYS A 62 8.53 11.20 1.82
C LYS A 62 9.49 10.10 1.43
N ARG A 63 10.48 9.79 2.28
CA ARG A 63 11.44 8.69 2.10
C ARG A 63 10.80 7.30 1.92
N TRP A 64 9.52 7.14 2.25
CA TRP A 64 8.78 5.90 2.04
C TRP A 64 8.12 5.81 0.66
N VAL A 65 7.94 6.94 -0.02
CA VAL A 65 7.41 7.00 -1.39
C VAL A 65 8.57 6.75 -2.36
N LYS A 66 8.46 5.70 -3.18
CA LYS A 66 9.49 5.32 -4.15
C LYS A 66 8.88 5.24 -5.54
N VAL A 67 9.48 5.95 -6.49
CA VAL A 67 9.19 5.79 -7.92
C VAL A 67 10.28 4.91 -8.51
N ASN A 68 9.92 3.70 -8.93
CA ASN A 68 10.83 2.81 -9.66
C ASN A 68 10.08 2.12 -10.79
N ALA A 69 10.74 1.99 -11.93
CA ALA A 69 10.37 0.96 -12.89
C ALA A 69 10.81 -0.36 -12.27
N GLY A 70 9.85 -1.18 -11.84
CA GLY A 70 10.16 -2.52 -11.32
C GLY A 70 11.02 -3.32 -12.33
N PRO A 71 11.71 -4.37 -11.87
CA PRO A 71 12.54 -5.17 -12.77
C PRO A 71 11.70 -5.76 -13.91
N ILE A 72 12.24 -5.72 -15.12
CA ILE A 72 11.71 -6.47 -16.25
C ILE A 72 12.09 -7.94 -15.98
N LEU A 73 11.08 -8.79 -15.83
CA LEU A 73 11.27 -10.19 -15.49
C LEU A 73 11.11 -11.08 -16.71
N THR A 74 11.99 -12.07 -16.83
CA THR A 74 11.78 -13.20 -17.74
C THR A 74 10.59 -14.05 -17.27
N GLU A 75 10.04 -14.89 -18.14
CA GLU A 75 8.91 -15.75 -17.74
C GLU A 75 9.31 -16.75 -16.65
N GLU A 76 10.53 -17.29 -16.71
CA GLU A 76 11.09 -18.16 -15.68
C GLU A 76 11.20 -17.45 -14.31
N GLU A 77 11.61 -16.18 -14.30
CA GLU A 77 11.67 -15.38 -13.08
C GLU A 77 10.28 -15.09 -12.51
N ARG A 78 9.30 -14.82 -13.39
CA ARG A 78 7.90 -14.64 -12.98
C ARG A 78 7.35 -15.91 -12.35
N GLU A 79 7.59 -17.07 -12.96
CA GLU A 79 7.13 -18.36 -12.45
C GLU A 79 7.77 -18.69 -11.10
N ARG A 80 9.10 -18.54 -11.00
CA ARG A 80 9.82 -18.74 -9.73
C ARG A 80 9.28 -17.86 -8.60
N ARG A 81 8.93 -16.60 -8.90
CA ARG A 81 8.31 -15.70 -7.92
C ARG A 81 6.89 -16.14 -7.54
N ARG A 82 6.09 -16.63 -8.49
CA ARG A 82 4.74 -17.17 -8.23
C ARG A 82 4.82 -18.39 -7.31
N GLU A 83 5.72 -19.33 -7.58
CA GLU A 83 5.89 -20.54 -6.75
C GLU A 83 6.37 -20.21 -5.34
N ARG A 84 7.33 -19.29 -5.20
CA ARG A 84 7.75 -18.77 -3.89
C ARG A 84 6.59 -18.14 -3.12
N ALA A 85 5.77 -17.32 -3.78
CA ALA A 85 4.61 -16.69 -3.13
C ALA A 85 3.57 -17.73 -2.66
N LYS A 86 3.31 -18.77 -3.46
CA LYS A 86 2.43 -19.89 -3.08
C LYS A 86 2.98 -20.64 -1.87
N ALA A 87 4.27 -20.96 -1.86
CA ALA A 87 4.93 -21.66 -0.75
C ALA A 87 4.86 -20.85 0.56
N THR A 88 5.16 -19.56 0.51
CA THR A 88 5.06 -18.66 1.67
C THR A 88 3.63 -18.62 2.22
N ARG A 89 2.62 -18.50 1.34
CA ARG A 89 1.21 -18.50 1.75
C ARG A 89 0.82 -19.83 2.41
N LYS A 90 1.25 -20.96 1.87
CA LYS A 90 1.00 -22.30 2.45
C LYS A 90 1.62 -22.41 3.85
N ALA A 91 2.87 -21.99 4.03
CA ALA A 91 3.55 -21.99 5.32
C ALA A 91 2.85 -21.09 6.36
N GLN A 92 2.39 -19.91 5.93
CA GLN A 92 1.69 -18.97 6.79
C GLN A 92 0.32 -19.49 7.26
N LEU A 93 -0.41 -20.19 6.38
CA LEU A 93 -1.67 -20.86 6.74
C LEU A 93 -1.43 -21.97 7.77
N ALA A 94 -0.43 -22.83 7.54
CA ALA A 94 -0.10 -23.93 8.46
C ALA A 94 0.25 -23.45 9.87
N ARG A 95 0.95 -22.31 9.98
CA ARG A 95 1.31 -21.69 11.27
C ARG A 95 0.11 -21.05 12.00
N ASN A 96 -0.90 -20.60 11.26
CA ASN A 96 -2.08 -19.97 11.85
C ASN A 96 -3.16 -21.00 12.23
N SER A 97 -3.01 -22.26 11.82
CA SER A 97 -3.95 -23.36 12.07
C SER A 97 -3.51 -24.32 13.19
N GLY A 98 -2.40 -24.03 13.87
CA GLY A 98 -1.91 -24.74 15.06
C GLY A 98 -1.89 -23.80 16.26
#